data_AF-A0A8W8JB34-F1
#
_entry.id   AF-A0A8W8JB34-F1
#
_cell.length_a   1.000
_cell.length_b   1.000
_cell.length_c   1.000
_cell.angle_alpha   90.00
_cell.angle_beta   90.00
_cell.angle_gamma   90.00
#
_symmetry.space_group_name_H-M   'P 1'
#
loop_
_entity.id
_entity.type
_entity.pdbx_description
1 polymer ?
#
loop_
_entity_poly.entity_id
_entity_poly.type
_entity_poly.pdbx_seq_one_letter_code
_entity_poly.pdbx_strand_id
1 'polypeptide(L)'
;DPNVVQVRVFNEGPFDGDEVLQVYIKWMSTKERMPRVQLVAFERVFIRSQQYVDISTAITPQSMAIWKDGIGFVIEPGFIQFYAGGQQPDQKVTVPSNILQGQFEIVGKQILSPH
;
A
#
# COMPACT_ATOMS: atom_id res chain seq x y z
N ASP A 1 10.61 7.09 10.73
CA ASP A 1 10.96 6.77 9.34
C ASP A 1 9.75 6.28 8.58
N PRO A 2 9.61 6.61 7.29
CA PRO A 2 8.56 6.04 6.45
C PRO A 2 8.72 4.52 6.36
N ASN A 3 7.61 3.79 6.43
CA ASN A 3 7.60 2.36 6.17
C ASN A 3 7.78 2.14 4.66
N VAL A 4 8.98 1.73 4.24
CA VAL A 4 9.30 1.50 2.82
C VAL A 4 8.90 0.09 2.42
N VAL A 5 8.12 0.00 1.35
CA VAL A 5 7.78 -1.25 0.67
C VAL A 5 8.68 -1.37 -0.56
N GLN A 6 9.39 -2.49 -0.67
CA GLN A 6 10.22 -2.81 -1.82
C GLN A 6 9.66 -4.05 -2.52
N VAL A 7 9.49 -3.96 -3.84
CA VAL A 7 8.97 -5.05 -4.66
C VAL A 7 9.87 -5.23 -5.87
N ARG A 8 10.25 -6.46 -6.15
CA ARG A 8 10.90 -6.85 -7.40
C ARG A 8 9.86 -7.33 -8.39
N VAL A 9 9.80 -6.72 -9.56
CA VAL A 9 8.87 -7.08 -10.64
C VAL A 9 9.67 -7.63 -11.83
N PHE A 10 9.15 -8.67 -12.47
CA PHE A 10 9.70 -9.26 -13.68
C PHE A 10 8.68 -9.17 -14.81
N ASN A 11 9.09 -8.67 -15.98
CA ASN A 11 8.25 -8.72 -17.17
C ASN A 11 8.46 -10.06 -17.91
N GLU A 12 7.48 -10.96 -17.79
CA GLU A 12 7.46 -12.27 -18.47
C GLU A 12 6.97 -12.21 -19.92
N GLY A 13 6.54 -11.03 -20.38
CA GLY A 13 5.98 -10.82 -21.71
C GLY A 13 7.05 -10.62 -22.79
N PRO A 14 6.70 -10.86 -24.07
CA PRO A 14 7.63 -10.71 -25.19
C PRO A 14 7.87 -9.24 -25.61
N PHE A 15 7.27 -8.27 -24.92
CA PHE A 15 7.35 -6.85 -25.26
C PHE A 15 7.69 -6.02 -24.02
N ASP A 16 8.37 -4.90 -24.26
CA ASP A 16 8.53 -3.86 -23.26
C ASP A 16 7.16 -3.29 -22.88
N GLY A 17 6.99 -2.90 -21.61
CA GLY A 17 5.71 -2.41 -21.10
C GLY A 17 5.85 -1.53 -19.88
N ASP A 18 4.79 -0.78 -19.58
CA ASP A 18 4.64 -0.08 -18.31
C ASP A 18 3.83 -0.94 -17.35
N GLU A 19 4.27 -0.99 -16.10
CA GLU A 19 3.54 -1.60 -14.98
C GLU A 19 3.25 -0.53 -13.91
N VAL A 20 2.15 -0.68 -13.19
CA VAL A 20 1.81 0.18 -12.05
C VAL A 20 1.82 -0.63 -10.78
N LEU A 21 2.86 -0.45 -9.96
CA LEU A 21 2.86 -0.95 -8.59
C LEU A 21 1.80 -0.19 -7.80
N GLN A 22 0.92 -0.92 -7.13
CA GLN A 22 -0.10 -0.38 -6.23
C GLN A 22 0.13 -0.93 -4.82
N VAL A 23 0.08 -0.06 -3.82
CA VAL A 23 0.17 -0.44 -2.40
C VAL A 23 -1.12 -0.09 -1.70
N TYR A 24 -1.72 -1.10 -1.08
CA TYR A 24 -2.96 -0.99 -0.34
C TYR A 24 -2.74 -1.28 1.14
N ILE A 25 -3.54 -0.65 2.01
CA ILE A 25 -3.61 -0.99 3.44
C ILE A 25 -5.03 -1.38 3.86
N LYS A 26 -5.11 -2.13 4.95
CA LYS A 26 -6.34 -2.46 5.67
C LYS A 26 -6.07 -2.38 7.17
N TRP A 27 -6.87 -1.55 7.85
CA TRP A 27 -6.87 -1.49 9.30
C TRP A 27 -7.51 -2.74 9.90
N MET A 28 -6.81 -3.41 10.81
CA MET A 28 -7.26 -4.67 11.42
C MET A 28 -7.83 -4.49 12.83
N SER A 29 -7.46 -3.42 13.52
CA SER A 29 -7.76 -3.23 14.95
C SER A 29 -8.47 -1.91 15.30
N THR A 30 -8.87 -1.10 14.31
CA THR A 30 -9.57 0.17 14.56
C THR A 30 -11.05 -0.04 14.84
N LYS A 31 -11.62 0.79 15.73
CA LYS A 31 -13.07 0.87 15.98
C LYS A 31 -13.77 1.89 15.08
N GLU A 32 -12.99 2.73 14.39
CA GLU A 32 -13.51 3.76 13.49
C GLU A 32 -13.91 3.15 12.14
N ARG A 33 -14.85 3.80 11.46
CA ARG A 33 -15.26 3.37 10.11
C ARG A 33 -14.15 3.70 9.10
N MET A 34 -13.45 2.68 8.62
CA MET A 34 -12.43 2.79 7.58
C MET A 34 -12.81 2.05 6.30
N PRO A 35 -12.23 2.39 5.14
CA PRO A 35 -12.34 1.58 3.93
C PRO A 35 -11.88 0.14 4.18
N ARG A 36 -12.51 -0.83 3.49
CA ARG A 36 -12.12 -2.26 3.58
C ARG A 36 -10.67 -2.48 3.16
N VAL A 37 -10.26 -1.76 2.12
CA VAL A 37 -8.92 -1.72 1.55
C VAL A 37 -8.75 -0.30 0.98
N GLN A 38 -7.60 0.34 1.20
CA GLN A 38 -7.31 1.70 0.76
C GLN A 38 -6.01 1.75 -0.02
N LEU A 39 -6.02 2.31 -1.24
CA LEU A 39 -4.80 2.60 -2.00
C LEU A 39 -4.05 3.75 -1.33
N VAL A 40 -2.79 3.54 -0.97
CA VAL A 40 -1.97 4.52 -0.23
C VAL A 40 -0.74 4.99 -0.97
N ALA A 41 -0.26 4.20 -1.93
CA ALA A 41 0.83 4.57 -2.81
C ALA A 41 0.69 3.86 -4.15
N PHE A 42 1.23 4.47 -5.20
CA PHE A 42 1.38 3.84 -6.50
C PHE A 42 2.65 4.37 -7.18
N GLU A 43 3.27 3.55 -8.02
CA GLU A 43 4.44 3.92 -8.81
C GLU A 43 4.31 3.29 -10.20
N ARG A 44 4.46 4.09 -11.27
CA ARG A 44 4.48 3.59 -12.65
C ARG A 44 5.93 3.43 -13.09
N VAL A 45 6.25 2.25 -13.62
CA VAL A 45 7.61 1.94 -14.07
C VAL A 45 7.59 1.28 -15.44
N PHE A 46 8.56 1.66 -16.27
CA PHE A 46 8.82 1.00 -17.54
C PHE A 46 9.72 -0.23 -17.30
N ILE A 47 9.31 -1.39 -17.80
CA ILE A 47 10.03 -2.65 -17.65
C ILE A 47 10.23 -3.27 -19.03
N ARG A 48 11.50 -3.44 -19.40
CA ARG A 48 11.87 -4.15 -20.64
C ARG A 48 11.43 -5.60 -20.59
N SER A 49 11.12 -6.18 -21.75
CA SER A 49 10.84 -7.60 -21.91
C SER A 49 11.96 -8.45 -21.29
N GLN A 50 11.58 -9.47 -20.52
CA GLN A 50 12.49 -10.41 -19.86
C GLN A 50 13.50 -9.74 -18.89
N GLN A 51 13.14 -8.62 -18.27
CA GLN A 51 13.97 -7.92 -17.29
C GLN A 51 13.27 -7.76 -15.93
N TYR A 52 14.09 -7.58 -14.89
CA TYR A 52 13.65 -7.23 -13.54
C TYR A 52 13.77 -5.73 -13.31
N VAL A 53 12.90 -5.19 -12.46
CA VAL A 53 13.05 -3.87 -11.87
C VAL A 53 12.71 -3.93 -10.38
N ASP A 54 13.50 -3.24 -9.57
CA ASP A 54 13.23 -3.06 -8.13
C ASP A 54 12.52 -1.72 -7.95
N ILE A 55 11.34 -1.76 -7.33
CA ILE A 55 10.47 -0.60 -7.11
C ILE A 55 10.37 -0.38 -5.61
N SER A 56 10.55 0.86 -5.15
CA SER A 56 10.42 1.24 -3.74
C SER A 56 9.39 2.35 -3.60
N THR A 57 8.46 2.21 -2.66
CA THR A 57 7.50 3.26 -2.31
C THR A 57 7.24 3.28 -0.81
N ALA A 58 6.71 4.38 -0.29
CA ALA A 58 6.55 4.60 1.16
C ALA A 58 5.08 4.63 1.56
N ILE A 59 4.73 3.91 2.63
CA ILE A 59 3.47 4.10 3.35
C ILE A 59 3.68 5.27 4.31
N THR A 60 3.05 6.40 4.00
CA THR A 60 3.23 7.65 4.76
C THR A 60 2.36 7.65 6.02
N PRO A 61 2.78 8.32 7.11
CA PRO A 61 1.95 8.54 8.29
C PRO A 61 0.55 9.08 7.96
N GLN A 62 0.48 10.03 7.02
CA GLN A 62 -0.76 10.65 6.54
C GLN A 62 -1.70 9.62 5.90
N SER A 63 -1.17 8.69 5.11
CA SER A 63 -1.97 7.63 4.47
C SER A 63 -2.58 6.63 5.46
N MET A 64 -2.01 6.53 6.66
CA MET A 64 -2.52 5.69 7.74
C MET A 64 -3.51 6.44 8.65
N ALA A 65 -3.59 7.77 8.55
CA ALA A 65 -4.36 8.56 9.49
C ALA A 65 -5.87 8.27 9.45
N ILE A 66 -6.49 8.29 10.62
CA ILE A 66 -7.92 8.10 10.84
C ILE A 66 -8.52 9.46 11.22
N TRP A 67 -9.64 9.82 10.63
CA TRP A 67 -10.37 11.02 11.03
C TRP A 67 -11.15 10.77 12.32
N LYS A 68 -10.98 11.65 13.31
CA LYS A 68 -11.75 11.66 14.56
C LYS A 68 -12.45 12.99 14.79
N ASP A 69 -13.75 12.92 15.01
CA ASP A 69 -14.58 14.09 15.25
C ASP A 69 -14.06 14.90 16.45
N GLY A 70 -13.92 16.21 16.25
CA GLY A 70 -13.39 17.14 17.26
C GLY A 70 -11.87 17.11 17.47
N ILE A 71 -11.13 16.20 16.82
CA ILE A 71 -9.66 16.10 16.93
C ILE A 71 -8.98 16.33 15.58
N GLY A 72 -9.55 15.81 14.48
CA GLY A 72 -8.94 15.81 13.16
C GLY A 72 -8.25 14.49 12.83
N PHE A 73 -7.20 14.52 12.02
CA PHE A 73 -6.46 13.32 11.61
C PHE A 73 -5.56 12.80 12.73
N VAL A 74 -5.69 11.52 13.06
CA VAL A 74 -4.93 10.85 14.13
C VAL A 74 -4.40 9.52 13.63
N ILE A 75 -3.16 9.21 13.96
CA ILE A 75 -2.60 7.87 13.84
C ILE A 75 -2.77 7.19 15.20
N GLU A 76 -3.47 6.07 15.23
CA GLU A 76 -3.68 5.29 16.44
C GLU A 76 -2.80 4.05 16.48
N PRO A 77 -2.43 3.57 17.68
CA PRO A 77 -1.83 2.26 17.82
C PRO A 77 -2.74 1.16 17.28
N GLY A 78 -2.16 0.16 16.62
CA GLY A 78 -2.92 -0.92 16.03
C GLY A 78 -2.20 -1.66 14.91
N PHE A 79 -2.90 -2.62 14.31
CA PHE A 79 -2.36 -3.45 13.25
C PHE A 79 -2.89 -3.02 11.89
N ILE A 80 -1.97 -2.90 10.94
CA ILE A 80 -2.26 -2.69 9.53
C ILE A 80 -1.77 -3.90 8.75
N GLN A 81 -2.65 -4.46 7.92
CA GLN A 81 -2.27 -5.36 6.85
C GLN A 81 -2.01 -4.53 5.58
N PHE A 82 -0.94 -4.83 4.86
CA PHE A 82 -0.62 -4.20 3.58
C PHE A 82 -0.58 -5.22 2.45
N TYR A 83 -0.80 -4.74 1.24
CA TYR A 83 -0.74 -5.48 -0.01
C TYR A 83 0.04 -4.67 -1.05
N ALA A 84 0.88 -5.31 -1.85
CA ALA A 84 1.65 -4.67 -2.92
C ALA A 84 1.64 -5.54 -4.18
N GLY A 85 1.24 -4.96 -5.31
CA GLY A 85 1.18 -5.66 -6.60
C GLY A 85 0.53 -4.83 -7.70
N GLY A 86 0.28 -5.43 -8.87
CA GLY A 86 -0.33 -4.75 -10.03
C GLY A 86 -1.86 -4.59 -9.95
N GLN A 87 -2.49 -5.02 -8.86
CA GLN A 87 -3.96 -5.04 -8.71
C GLN A 87 -4.38 -4.93 -7.24
N GLN A 88 -5.67 -4.62 -7.01
CA GLN A 88 -6.24 -4.62 -5.67
C GLN A 88 -6.35 -6.06 -5.13
N PRO A 89 -6.14 -6.30 -3.82
CA PRO A 89 -6.46 -7.58 -3.19
C PRO A 89 -7.94 -7.96 -3.36
N ASP A 90 -8.20 -9.26 -3.34
CA ASP A 90 -9.52 -9.90 -3.49
C ASP A 90 -10.24 -9.62 -4.82
N GLN A 91 -9.53 -9.12 -5.83
CA GLN A 91 -10.08 -8.93 -7.18
C GLN A 91 -10.07 -10.25 -7.95
N LYS A 92 -11.21 -10.60 -8.58
CA LYS A 92 -11.26 -11.69 -9.55
C LYS A 92 -10.51 -11.26 -10.81
N VAL A 93 -9.45 -11.99 -11.15
CA VAL A 93 -8.63 -11.71 -12.34
C VAL A 93 -8.52 -12.93 -13.24
N THR A 94 -8.40 -12.66 -14.54
CA THR A 94 -8.25 -13.69 -15.58
C THR A 94 -6.77 -14.06 -15.80
N VAL A 95 -5.85 -13.18 -15.40
CA VAL A 95 -4.40 -13.39 -15.48
C VAL A 95 -3.86 -13.50 -14.05
N PRO A 96 -3.01 -14.49 -13.73
CA PRO A 96 -2.38 -14.57 -12.42
C PRO A 96 -1.48 -13.34 -12.21
N SER A 97 -1.69 -12.64 -11.11
CA SER A 97 -0.76 -11.60 -10.62
C SER A 97 -0.41 -11.94 -9.18
N ASN A 98 0.87 -11.87 -8.85
CA ASN A 98 1.33 -12.08 -7.49
C ASN A 98 1.13 -10.80 -6.69
N ILE A 99 0.40 -10.90 -5.58
CA ILE A 99 0.26 -9.83 -4.60
C ILE A 99 1.12 -10.22 -3.39
N LEU A 100 2.08 -9.37 -3.04
CA LEU A 100 2.80 -9.48 -1.78
C LEU A 100 1.92 -8.93 -0.66
N GLN A 101 1.88 -9.62 0.47
CA GLN A 101 1.13 -9.17 1.64
C GLN A 101 1.98 -9.30 2.90
N GLY A 102 1.73 -8.41 3.86
CA GLY A 102 2.35 -8.44 5.17
C GLY A 102 1.54 -7.62 6.18
N GLN A 103 2.03 -7.54 7.40
CA GLN A 103 1.41 -6.75 8.45
C GLN A 103 2.46 -6.04 9.29
N PHE A 104 2.10 -4.90 9.85
CA PHE A 104 2.92 -4.19 10.83
C PHE A 104 2.05 -3.57 11.93
N GLU A 105 2.69 -3.35 13.07
CA GLU A 105 2.07 -2.70 14.23
C GLU A 105 2.49 -1.24 14.31
N ILE A 106 1.54 -0.38 14.59
CA ILE A 106 1.74 0.99 15.03
C ILE A 106 1.71 0.97 16.56
N VAL A 107 2.82 1.38 17.19
CA VAL A 107 2.96 1.33 18.65
C VAL A 107 2.62 2.69 19.30
N GLY A 108 2.71 3.79 18.55
CA GLY A 108 2.51 5.15 19.05
C GLY A 108 1.21 5.81 18.59
N LYS A 109 0.75 6.81 19.34
CA LYS A 109 -0.34 7.72 18.93
C LYS A 109 0.26 9.04 18.47
N GLN A 110 -0.21 9.56 17.33
CA GLN A 110 0.18 10.87 16.84
C GLN A 110 -1.05 11.62 16.32
N ILE A 111 -1.24 12.87 16.75
CA ILE A 111 -2.23 13.77 16.15
C ILE A 111 -1.53 14.48 15.00
N LEU A 112 -2.08 14.34 13.79
CA LEU A 112 -1.66 15.11 12.64
C LEU A 112 -2.48 16.40 12.66
N SER A 113 -1.88 17.48 13.16
CA SER A 113 -2.54 18.78 13.26
C SER A 113 -3.21 19.18 11.94
N PRO A 114 -4.42 19.74 11.96
CA PRO A 114 -5.09 20.16 10.75
C PRO A 114 -4.41 21.43 10.22
N HIS A 115 -4.37 21.54 8.89
CA HIS A 115 -4.38 22.86 8.27
C HIS A 115 -5.67 23.59 8.62
#